data_AF-A0A523XDY2-F1
#
_entry.id   AF-A0A523XDY2-F1
#
_cell.length_a   1.000
_cell.length_b   1.000
_cell.length_c   1.000
_cell.angle_alpha   90.00
_cell.angle_beta   90.00
_cell.angle_gamma   90.00
#
_symmetry.space_group_name_H-M   'P 1'
#
loop_
_entity.id
_entity.type
_entity.pdbx_description
1 polymer ?
#
loop_
_entity_poly.entity_id
_entity_poly.type
_entity_poly.pdbx_seq_one_letter_code
_entity_poly.pdbx_strand_id
1 'polypeptide(L)'
;DQGFYNDQDVSGMEDVMGRVGLKVFANTVPDSGYAVKFTPPDSTNYQALDIGVMEAISPRSKGVFLLPVNPYTLWVTVRNYGNVDAGTFTVPSVIWDPSYIVFFADTITVSGLAAGAETTLYFTPDWWTPASANDYKIWIQTQLPGDMNASNNSKDVELIVVDTPGWLTYDRDPTSGNAWAWSGAGGGNGKEFVPPQYPMTIDSVLVTLSSTDNVDVPILFLDDDGPNGSPGTLLYADTIFVPAGTSFEPFTISIPAGVNTITSGAFFVGMIQLGDSFPRLCSETQGPFSRRDWEFTGAWVPSRNKDTDEFLIRAYTSTAGINEGKFETKSFALALLPIHPNPFKGNTRIHYALPSDANVSLKVYNLLGQEVRTLVNGNEKSGIHSVTFDAKDSNGNKLPQGIYFYRLTVGKRSLTRKLTILR
;
A
#
# COMPACT_ATOMS: atom_id res chain seq x y z
N ASP A 1 -6.53 12.30 24.22
CA ASP A 1 -7.79 11.72 24.73
C ASP A 1 -8.19 10.50 23.93
N GLN A 2 -7.94 9.30 24.48
CA GLN A 2 -8.70 8.03 24.37
C GLN A 2 -7.80 6.90 24.94
N GLY A 3 -8.25 6.27 26.03
CA GLY A 3 -7.55 5.22 26.80
C GLY A 3 -6.98 5.75 28.13
N PHE A 4 -7.18 5.16 29.31
CA PHE A 4 -7.67 3.86 29.74
C PHE A 4 -8.46 4.05 31.05
N TYR A 5 -9.62 3.42 31.22
CA TYR A 5 -10.34 3.38 32.50
C TYR A 5 -10.53 1.92 32.90
N ASN A 6 -9.67 1.43 33.78
CA ASN A 6 -9.97 0.31 34.66
C ASN A 6 -9.22 0.52 35.98
N ASP A 7 -9.92 0.43 37.11
CA ASP A 7 -9.46 0.85 38.45
C ASP A 7 -8.39 -0.06 39.09
N GLN A 8 -7.46 -0.62 38.31
CA GLN A 8 -6.40 -1.53 38.78
C GLN A 8 -5.04 -1.35 38.08
N ASP A 9 -4.82 -0.31 37.29
CA ASP A 9 -3.54 -0.12 36.59
C ASP A 9 -2.48 0.49 37.52
N VAL A 10 -1.51 -0.33 37.90
CA VAL A 10 -0.35 0.04 38.73
C VAL A 10 0.89 0.09 37.84
N SER A 11 1.53 1.26 37.73
CA SER A 11 2.81 1.42 37.03
C SER A 11 3.95 1.64 38.04
N GLY A 12 5.05 0.89 37.88
CA GLY A 12 6.26 1.00 38.71
C GLY A 12 7.47 1.40 37.87
N MET A 13 8.37 2.20 38.44
CA MET A 13 9.58 2.70 37.77
C MET A 13 10.86 2.22 38.43
N GLU A 14 11.92 2.09 37.62
CA GLU A 14 13.32 1.95 38.03
C GLU A 14 14.16 2.93 37.17
N ASP A 15 15.12 3.66 37.75
CA ASP A 15 16.07 4.43 36.93
C ASP A 15 17.08 3.48 36.26
N VAL A 16 17.78 3.94 35.21
CA VAL A 16 18.79 3.12 34.49
C VAL A 16 19.95 2.61 35.36
N MET A 17 20.02 3.02 36.63
CA MET A 17 21.03 2.61 37.60
C MET A 17 20.45 1.88 38.84
N GLY A 18 19.16 1.54 38.86
CA GLY A 18 18.49 0.85 39.98
C GLY A 18 18.40 1.62 41.30
N ARG A 19 18.55 2.96 41.31
CA ARG A 19 18.74 3.75 42.55
C ARG A 19 17.46 4.30 43.17
N VAL A 20 16.37 4.42 42.40
CA VAL A 20 15.08 4.87 42.92
C VAL A 20 14.18 3.66 43.10
N GLY A 21 13.98 3.24 44.35
CA GLY A 21 13.01 2.19 44.69
C GLY A 21 11.59 2.59 44.26
N LEU A 22 10.88 1.60 43.68
CA LEU A 22 9.47 1.60 43.24
C LEU A 22 8.66 2.83 43.68
N LYS A 23 8.74 3.91 42.89
CA LYS A 23 7.67 4.92 42.90
C LYS A 23 6.54 4.37 42.05
N VAL A 24 5.45 4.04 42.72
CA VAL A 24 4.22 3.54 42.11
C VAL A 24 3.35 4.74 41.75
N PHE A 25 3.00 4.89 40.47
CA PHE A 25 1.97 5.83 40.05
C PHE A 25 0.68 5.07 39.80
N ALA A 26 -0.37 5.50 40.48
CA ALA A 26 -1.75 5.13 40.20
C ALA A 26 -2.48 6.39 39.68
N ASN A 27 -3.24 6.26 38.59
CA ASN A 27 -4.11 7.32 38.05
C ASN A 27 -3.41 8.66 37.71
N THR A 28 -2.13 8.63 37.35
CA THR A 28 -1.35 9.83 36.97
C THR A 28 -0.62 9.58 35.66
N VAL A 29 -0.75 10.50 34.70
CA VAL A 29 -0.01 10.46 33.42
C VAL A 29 1.40 11.01 33.64
N PRO A 30 2.48 10.32 33.21
CA PRO A 30 3.85 10.85 33.33
C PRO A 30 4.07 12.11 32.46
N ASP A 31 5.02 12.97 32.85
CA ASP A 31 5.42 14.13 32.05
C ASP A 31 6.06 13.71 30.70
N SER A 32 6.33 14.65 29.79
CA SER A 32 6.96 14.33 28.50
C SER A 32 8.37 13.72 28.67
N GLY A 33 8.70 12.71 27.86
CA GLY A 33 10.07 12.14 27.79
C GLY A 33 10.23 10.73 28.38
N TYR A 34 9.15 10.05 28.77
CA TYR A 34 9.19 8.67 29.27
C TYR A 34 8.64 7.65 28.26
N ALA A 35 9.09 6.40 28.37
CA ALA A 35 8.55 5.25 27.64
C ALA A 35 7.89 4.26 28.61
N VAL A 36 6.82 3.60 28.16
CA VAL A 36 6.11 2.56 28.94
C VAL A 36 6.58 1.18 28.51
N LYS A 37 7.03 0.36 29.45
CA LYS A 37 7.34 -1.06 29.23
C LYS A 37 6.17 -1.92 29.71
N PHE A 38 5.48 -2.57 28.78
CA PHE A 38 4.53 -3.63 29.14
C PHE A 38 5.30 -4.92 29.41
N THR A 39 5.09 -5.50 30.58
CA THR A 39 5.51 -6.86 30.88
C THR A 39 4.24 -7.70 30.96
N PRO A 40 3.95 -8.55 29.95
CA PRO A 40 2.82 -9.46 30.06
C PRO A 40 3.03 -10.40 31.25
N PRO A 41 1.96 -10.90 31.88
CA PRO A 41 2.09 -11.87 32.96
C PRO A 41 2.80 -13.14 32.48
N ASP A 42 3.59 -13.77 33.35
CA ASP A 42 4.39 -14.97 33.04
C ASP A 42 3.55 -16.14 32.49
N SER A 43 2.25 -16.15 32.79
CA SER A 43 1.27 -17.02 32.16
C SER A 43 -0.11 -16.34 32.15
N THR A 44 -0.84 -16.48 31.04
CA THR A 44 -2.23 -16.05 30.95
C THR A 44 -3.09 -17.19 30.41
N ASN A 45 -4.27 -17.38 31.01
CA ASN A 45 -5.30 -18.27 30.47
C ASN A 45 -6.10 -17.58 29.34
N TYR A 46 -5.83 -16.30 29.08
CA TYR A 46 -6.45 -15.55 28.01
C TYR A 46 -6.02 -16.11 26.66
N GLN A 47 -6.98 -16.47 25.82
CA GLN A 47 -6.75 -16.94 24.47
C GLN A 47 -6.96 -15.78 23.50
N ALA A 48 -5.88 -15.39 22.83
CA ALA A 48 -5.85 -14.36 21.81
C ALA A 48 -5.67 -15.00 20.45
N LEU A 49 -6.70 -14.92 19.60
CA LEU A 49 -6.67 -15.37 18.22
C LEU A 49 -6.50 -14.14 17.31
N ASP A 50 -5.35 -14.01 16.65
CA ASP A 50 -4.98 -12.81 15.88
C ASP A 50 -4.05 -13.19 14.73
N ILE A 51 -4.51 -13.03 13.50
CA ILE A 51 -3.75 -13.24 12.26
C ILE A 51 -3.68 -11.91 11.51
N GLY A 52 -2.49 -11.33 11.45
CA GLY A 52 -2.25 -10.07 10.76
C GLY A 52 -1.45 -10.23 9.47
N VAL A 53 -1.55 -9.22 8.61
CA VAL A 53 -0.65 -9.04 7.46
C VAL A 53 0.61 -8.35 7.94
N MET A 54 1.75 -9.03 7.81
CA MET A 54 3.05 -8.48 8.22
C MET A 54 3.61 -7.56 7.13
N GLU A 55 3.66 -8.07 5.91
CA GLU A 55 4.14 -7.36 4.73
C GLU A 55 3.66 -8.04 3.46
N ALA A 56 3.73 -7.33 2.35
CA ALA A 56 3.32 -7.81 1.05
C ALA A 56 4.09 -7.09 -0.04
N ILE A 57 4.35 -7.79 -1.14
CA ILE A 57 5.08 -7.41 -2.36
C ILE A 57 6.52 -6.92 -2.16
N SER A 58 6.84 -6.31 -1.04
CA SER A 58 8.15 -5.82 -0.66
C SER A 58 8.29 -5.87 0.88
N PRO A 59 9.53 -5.88 1.40
CA PRO A 59 9.75 -5.76 2.83
C PRO A 59 9.06 -4.52 3.41
N ARG A 60 8.32 -4.70 4.51
CA ARG A 60 7.50 -3.68 5.17
C ARG A 60 6.42 -3.05 4.30
N SER A 61 6.04 -3.68 3.19
CA SER A 61 5.02 -3.16 2.27
C SER A 61 5.37 -1.76 1.72
N LYS A 62 6.64 -1.53 1.41
CA LYS A 62 7.06 -0.32 0.70
C LYS A 62 6.52 -0.31 -0.74
N GLY A 63 6.29 0.87 -1.31
CA GLY A 63 5.84 1.03 -2.68
C GLY A 63 6.82 0.40 -3.67
N VAL A 64 6.38 -0.10 -4.81
CA VAL A 64 7.26 -0.80 -5.77
C VAL A 64 7.11 -0.25 -7.18
N PHE A 65 8.21 -0.23 -7.94
CA PHE A 65 8.19 0.02 -9.37
C PHE A 65 8.19 -1.31 -10.12
N LEU A 66 7.39 -1.43 -11.17
CA LEU A 66 7.45 -2.54 -12.14
C LEU A 66 7.47 -2.00 -13.57
N LEU A 67 8.02 -2.80 -14.49
CA LEU A 67 7.90 -2.54 -15.92
C LEU A 67 6.65 -3.23 -16.48
N PRO A 68 6.05 -2.66 -17.54
CA PRO A 68 5.03 -3.36 -18.32
C PRO A 68 5.54 -4.72 -18.79
N VAL A 69 4.64 -5.72 -18.81
CA VAL A 69 4.88 -7.04 -19.43
C VAL A 69 5.90 -7.96 -18.71
N ASN A 70 6.48 -7.56 -17.58
CA ASN A 70 7.28 -8.47 -16.73
C ASN A 70 6.38 -9.20 -15.72
N PRO A 71 6.17 -10.53 -15.83
CA PRO A 71 5.32 -11.26 -14.90
C PRO A 71 5.85 -11.15 -13.48
N TYR A 72 4.97 -10.88 -12.54
CA TYR A 72 5.32 -10.72 -11.14
C TYR A 72 4.41 -11.58 -10.25
N THR A 73 5.02 -12.38 -9.39
CA THR A 73 4.30 -13.16 -8.38
C THR A 73 3.99 -12.28 -7.18
N LEU A 74 2.74 -11.89 -7.01
CA LEU A 74 2.31 -11.23 -5.77
C LEU A 74 2.50 -12.19 -4.60
N TRP A 75 3.08 -11.69 -3.52
CA TRP A 75 3.28 -12.45 -2.30
C TRP A 75 2.90 -11.63 -1.06
N VAL A 76 2.56 -12.33 0.01
CA VAL A 76 2.21 -11.75 1.32
C VAL A 76 2.79 -12.62 2.43
N THR A 77 3.39 -12.01 3.44
CA THR A 77 3.72 -12.67 4.70
C THR A 77 2.64 -12.36 5.72
N VAL A 78 2.03 -13.42 6.26
CA VAL A 78 1.04 -13.34 7.34
C VAL A 78 1.61 -13.95 8.60
N ARG A 79 1.19 -13.43 9.76
CA ARG A 79 1.68 -13.88 11.06
C ARG A 79 0.53 -14.08 12.02
N ASN A 80 0.61 -15.15 12.81
CA ASN A 80 -0.21 -15.32 13.99
C ASN A 80 0.40 -14.51 15.15
N TYR A 81 -0.18 -13.35 15.43
CA TYR A 81 0.19 -12.51 16.57
C TYR A 81 -0.46 -12.98 17.88
N GLY A 82 -1.43 -13.89 17.77
CA GLY A 82 -2.10 -14.53 18.89
C GLY A 82 -1.25 -15.56 19.63
N ASN A 83 -1.81 -16.08 20.72
CA ASN A 83 -1.21 -17.12 21.56
C ASN A 83 -1.93 -18.48 21.44
N VAL A 84 -2.85 -18.61 20.49
CA VAL A 84 -3.50 -19.88 20.12
C VAL A 84 -3.34 -20.14 18.62
N ASP A 85 -3.31 -21.43 18.25
CA ASP A 85 -3.23 -21.82 16.85
C ASP A 85 -4.48 -21.35 16.09
N ALA A 86 -4.26 -20.73 14.94
CA ALA A 86 -5.33 -20.36 14.04
C ALA A 86 -5.74 -21.56 13.17
N GLY A 87 -7.05 -21.79 13.08
CA GLY A 87 -7.63 -22.72 12.12
C GLY A 87 -7.60 -22.18 10.69
N THR A 88 -8.46 -22.70 9.80
CA THR A 88 -8.50 -22.22 8.41
C THR A 88 -8.93 -20.76 8.32
N PHE A 89 -8.18 -19.97 7.55
CA PHE A 89 -8.52 -18.58 7.22
C PHE A 89 -8.21 -18.26 5.75
N THR A 90 -8.71 -17.14 5.26
CA THR A 90 -8.48 -16.69 3.88
C THR A 90 -7.71 -15.39 3.83
N VAL A 91 -6.96 -15.19 2.75
CA VAL A 91 -6.18 -13.98 2.49
C VAL A 91 -6.54 -13.45 1.11
N PRO A 92 -7.61 -12.65 0.98
CA PRO A 92 -7.89 -11.93 -0.25
C PRO A 92 -6.84 -10.86 -0.56
N SER A 93 -6.58 -10.70 -1.86
CA SER A 93 -5.89 -9.53 -2.41
C SER A 93 -6.74 -8.91 -3.52
N VAL A 94 -6.68 -7.58 -3.62
CA VAL A 94 -7.27 -6.80 -4.71
C VAL A 94 -6.23 -5.79 -5.18
N ILE A 95 -6.11 -5.62 -6.50
CA ILE A 95 -5.35 -4.53 -7.11
C ILE A 95 -6.34 -3.64 -7.85
N TRP A 96 -6.32 -2.34 -7.56
CA TRP A 96 -7.06 -1.33 -8.31
C TRP A 96 -6.12 -0.52 -9.21
N ASP A 97 -6.65 -0.07 -10.34
CA ASP A 97 -6.08 1.03 -11.11
C ASP A 97 -6.41 2.39 -10.44
N PRO A 98 -5.90 3.53 -10.95
CA PRO A 98 -6.16 4.83 -10.33
C PRO A 98 -7.63 5.28 -10.43
N SER A 99 -8.41 4.67 -11.32
CA SER A 99 -9.86 4.88 -11.43
C SER A 99 -10.67 4.02 -10.47
N TYR A 100 -10.01 3.32 -9.53
CA TYR A 100 -10.60 2.37 -8.59
C TYR A 100 -11.33 1.20 -9.26
N ILE A 101 -10.96 0.88 -10.50
CA ILE A 101 -11.43 -0.31 -11.18
C ILE A 101 -10.57 -1.48 -10.71
N VAL A 102 -11.22 -2.55 -10.27
CA VAL A 102 -10.52 -3.78 -9.88
C VAL A 102 -9.82 -4.35 -11.11
N PHE A 103 -8.50 -4.28 -11.08
CA PHE A 103 -7.63 -4.82 -12.10
C PHE A 103 -7.34 -6.30 -11.83
N PHE A 104 -7.19 -6.66 -10.55
CA PHE A 104 -7.00 -8.03 -10.10
C PHE A 104 -7.70 -8.30 -8.77
N ALA A 105 -8.16 -9.54 -8.57
CA ALA A 105 -8.48 -10.05 -7.25
C ALA A 105 -8.27 -11.57 -7.19
N ASP A 106 -7.74 -12.05 -6.07
CA ASP A 106 -7.61 -13.48 -5.76
C ASP A 106 -7.69 -13.69 -4.25
N THR A 107 -7.78 -14.94 -3.82
CA THR A 107 -7.88 -15.31 -2.41
C THR A 107 -7.17 -16.62 -2.15
N ILE A 108 -6.19 -16.57 -1.26
CA ILE A 108 -5.49 -17.77 -0.79
C ILE A 108 -6.21 -18.31 0.44
N THR A 109 -6.37 -19.62 0.55
CA THR A 109 -6.85 -20.29 1.76
C THR A 109 -5.66 -20.90 2.49
N VAL A 110 -5.49 -20.56 3.76
CA VAL A 110 -4.48 -21.13 4.65
C VAL A 110 -5.17 -22.13 5.58
N SER A 111 -4.68 -23.37 5.64
CA SER A 111 -5.31 -24.44 6.45
C SER A 111 -5.14 -24.27 7.96
N GLY A 112 -4.20 -23.43 8.37
CA GLY A 112 -3.92 -23.09 9.76
C GLY A 112 -2.55 -22.45 9.92
N LEU A 113 -2.33 -21.76 11.04
CA LEU A 113 -1.04 -21.16 11.37
C LEU A 113 -0.84 -21.20 12.89
N ALA A 114 0.25 -21.84 13.32
CA ALA A 114 0.54 -22.01 14.74
C ALA A 114 0.73 -20.65 15.45
N ALA A 115 0.46 -20.60 16.76
CA ALA A 115 0.67 -19.40 17.56
C ALA A 115 2.10 -18.85 17.40
N GLY A 116 2.22 -17.54 17.16
CA GLY A 116 3.52 -16.88 16.95
C GLY A 116 4.22 -17.17 15.62
N ALA A 117 3.71 -18.09 14.79
CA ALA A 117 4.31 -18.45 13.51
C ALA A 117 3.96 -17.46 12.40
N GLU A 118 4.80 -17.43 11.37
CA GLU A 118 4.60 -16.66 10.14
C GLU A 118 4.74 -17.56 8.91
N THR A 119 4.09 -17.16 7.82
CA THR A 119 4.18 -17.86 6.54
C THR A 119 4.06 -16.89 5.38
N THR A 120 4.80 -17.14 4.31
CA THR A 120 4.72 -16.38 3.06
C THR A 120 3.87 -17.15 2.06
N LEU A 121 2.85 -16.47 1.55
CA LEU A 121 1.89 -17.00 0.59
C LEU A 121 2.14 -16.33 -0.77
N TYR A 122 2.01 -17.11 -1.83
CA TYR A 122 2.20 -16.66 -3.20
C TYR A 122 0.88 -16.81 -3.95
N PHE A 123 0.39 -15.72 -4.53
CA PHE A 123 -0.81 -15.74 -5.36
C PHE A 123 -0.43 -16.35 -6.71
N THR A 124 -1.08 -17.45 -7.09
CA THR A 124 -0.73 -18.23 -8.28
C THR A 124 -1.94 -18.49 -9.17
N PRO A 125 -1.76 -18.65 -10.50
CA PRO A 125 -0.49 -18.55 -11.26
C PRO A 125 0.06 -17.12 -11.33
N ASP A 126 1.23 -16.92 -11.95
CA ASP A 126 1.74 -15.59 -12.31
C ASP A 126 0.91 -15.00 -13.46
N TRP A 127 -0.36 -14.67 -13.22
CA TRP A 127 -1.28 -14.12 -14.24
C TRP A 127 -1.10 -12.60 -14.41
N TRP A 128 -0.20 -11.98 -13.64
CA TRP A 128 -0.11 -10.53 -13.52
C TRP A 128 1.00 -9.92 -14.36
N THR A 129 0.61 -9.06 -15.29
CA THR A 129 1.44 -7.99 -15.81
C THR A 129 0.55 -6.76 -15.98
N PRO A 130 0.98 -5.57 -15.57
CA PRO A 130 0.38 -4.32 -16.04
C PRO A 130 0.73 -4.10 -17.52
N ALA A 131 -0.22 -3.61 -18.33
CA ALA A 131 -0.02 -3.45 -19.78
C ALA A 131 0.47 -2.04 -20.17
N SER A 132 0.28 -1.07 -19.27
CA SER A 132 0.61 0.33 -19.45
C SER A 132 1.14 0.89 -18.15
N ALA A 133 2.03 1.88 -18.22
CA ALA A 133 2.42 2.66 -17.07
C ALA A 133 1.21 3.27 -16.38
N ASN A 134 1.12 3.10 -15.06
CA ASN A 134 0.06 3.67 -14.23
C ASN A 134 0.32 3.44 -12.74
N ASP A 135 -0.47 4.13 -11.92
CA ASP A 135 -0.47 3.98 -10.47
C ASP A 135 -1.52 2.95 -10.06
N TYR A 136 -1.10 1.93 -9.34
CA TYR A 136 -1.96 0.87 -8.84
C TYR A 136 -1.91 0.83 -7.33
N LYS A 137 -3.02 0.43 -6.74
CA LYS A 137 -3.12 0.18 -5.31
C LYS A 137 -3.35 -1.30 -5.07
N ILE A 138 -2.49 -1.92 -4.27
CA ILE A 138 -2.69 -3.28 -3.77
C ILE A 138 -3.30 -3.18 -2.38
N TRP A 139 -4.34 -3.95 -2.12
CA TRP A 139 -4.83 -4.22 -0.78
C TRP A 139 -4.85 -5.71 -0.53
N ILE A 140 -4.36 -6.10 0.63
CA ILE A 140 -4.37 -7.47 1.10
C ILE A 140 -4.94 -7.47 2.51
N GLN A 141 -5.76 -8.47 2.80
CA GLN A 141 -6.36 -8.63 4.12
C GLN A 141 -6.37 -10.09 4.56
N THR A 142 -6.11 -10.34 5.84
CA THR A 142 -6.41 -11.61 6.51
C THR A 142 -7.86 -11.65 6.97
N GLN A 143 -8.53 -12.79 6.76
CA GLN A 143 -9.92 -13.01 7.12
C GLN A 143 -10.04 -14.27 7.97
N LEU A 144 -9.83 -14.07 9.27
CA LEU A 144 -9.98 -15.09 10.29
C LEU A 144 -11.24 -14.79 11.13
N PRO A 145 -12.21 -15.72 11.23
CA PRO A 145 -13.34 -15.56 12.13
C PRO A 145 -12.90 -15.50 13.59
N GLY A 146 -13.36 -14.49 14.33
CA GLY A 146 -12.98 -14.31 15.75
C GLY A 146 -11.61 -13.65 15.95
N ASP A 147 -11.00 -13.14 14.88
CA ASP A 147 -9.79 -12.34 14.95
C ASP A 147 -9.99 -11.11 15.86
N MET A 148 -9.03 -10.89 16.74
CA MET A 148 -9.15 -9.92 17.82
C MET A 148 -8.56 -8.55 17.50
N ASN A 149 -7.72 -8.42 16.47
CA ASN A 149 -7.04 -7.17 16.15
C ASN A 149 -7.24 -6.76 14.70
N ALA A 150 -8.41 -6.18 14.39
CA ALA A 150 -8.71 -5.72 13.04
C ALA A 150 -7.70 -4.71 12.45
N SER A 151 -6.86 -4.06 13.27
CA SER A 151 -5.91 -3.03 12.82
C SER A 151 -4.68 -3.58 12.10
N ASN A 152 -4.27 -4.82 12.36
CA ASN A 152 -3.14 -5.46 11.68
C ASN A 152 -3.59 -6.37 10.53
N ASN A 153 -4.90 -6.52 10.32
CA ASN A 153 -5.46 -7.47 9.36
C ASN A 153 -5.32 -7.03 7.91
N SER A 154 -4.95 -5.78 7.62
CA SER A 154 -4.82 -5.33 6.24
C SER A 154 -3.60 -4.47 5.99
N LYS A 155 -3.12 -4.53 4.75
CA LYS A 155 -2.06 -3.66 4.22
C LYS A 155 -2.46 -3.15 2.85
N ASP A 156 -2.26 -1.85 2.69
CA ASP A 156 -2.25 -1.19 1.40
C ASP A 156 -0.81 -1.00 0.93
N VAL A 157 -0.53 -1.31 -0.33
CA VAL A 157 0.77 -1.08 -0.96
C VAL A 157 0.58 -0.30 -2.24
N GLU A 158 1.45 0.70 -2.42
CA GLU A 158 1.56 1.43 -3.67
C GLU A 158 2.37 0.65 -4.69
N LEU A 159 1.91 0.65 -5.93
CA LEU A 159 2.53 -0.07 -7.02
C LEU A 159 2.51 0.84 -8.23
N ILE A 160 3.68 1.21 -8.72
CA ILE A 160 3.80 2.10 -9.85
C ILE A 160 4.38 1.32 -11.01
N VAL A 161 3.67 1.34 -12.13
CA VAL A 161 4.14 0.72 -13.36
C VAL A 161 4.70 1.85 -14.20
N VAL A 162 5.95 1.72 -14.59
CA VAL A 162 6.69 2.81 -15.23
C VAL A 162 7.11 2.43 -16.63
N ASP A 163 6.99 3.39 -17.55
CA ASP A 163 7.64 3.29 -18.85
C ASP A 163 9.12 3.65 -18.73
N THR A 164 9.94 3.18 -19.66
CA THR A 164 11.34 3.57 -19.78
C THR A 164 11.64 4.02 -21.21
N PRO A 165 12.14 5.25 -21.43
CA PRO A 165 12.43 6.28 -20.43
C PRO A 165 11.16 6.84 -19.75
N GLY A 166 11.28 7.27 -18.49
CA GLY A 166 10.14 7.72 -17.69
C GLY A 166 10.48 8.09 -16.25
N TRP A 167 9.51 8.66 -15.54
CA TRP A 167 9.65 9.05 -14.14
C TRP A 167 9.43 7.87 -13.20
N LEU A 168 10.34 7.68 -12.25
CA LEU A 168 10.06 7.01 -11.00
C LEU A 168 9.46 8.05 -10.05
N THR A 169 8.17 7.92 -9.77
CA THR A 169 7.42 8.79 -8.87
C THR A 169 6.43 7.95 -8.06
N TYR A 170 6.29 8.27 -6.78
CA TYR A 170 5.21 7.78 -5.92
C TYR A 170 4.17 8.87 -5.64
N ASP A 171 4.43 10.09 -6.10
CA ASP A 171 3.53 11.20 -5.92
C ASP A 171 2.66 11.45 -7.16
N ARG A 172 1.48 12.03 -6.95
CA ARG A 172 0.44 12.29 -7.95
C ARG A 172 0.43 13.74 -8.43
N ASP A 173 1.58 14.40 -8.39
CA ASP A 173 1.77 15.77 -8.85
C ASP A 173 0.72 16.76 -8.30
N PRO A 174 0.55 16.82 -6.96
CA PRO A 174 -0.41 17.75 -6.40
C PRO A 174 0.09 19.18 -6.54
N THR A 175 -0.84 20.12 -6.60
CA THR A 175 -0.53 21.56 -6.60
C THR A 175 -0.61 22.18 -5.20
N SER A 176 -0.87 21.37 -4.18
CA SER A 176 -0.97 21.79 -2.77
C SER A 176 -0.80 20.59 -1.83
N GLY A 177 -0.46 20.85 -0.58
CA GLY A 177 -0.19 19.80 0.39
C GLY A 177 0.55 20.34 1.61
N ASN A 178 1.30 19.46 2.27
CA ASN A 178 2.16 19.85 3.38
C ASN A 178 3.52 20.35 2.85
N ALA A 179 4.24 21.09 3.68
CA ALA A 179 5.57 21.60 3.37
C ALA A 179 6.43 21.54 4.64
N TRP A 180 7.44 20.67 4.63
CA TRP A 180 8.21 20.24 5.80
C TRP A 180 9.56 20.93 5.90
N ALA A 181 9.89 21.45 7.09
CA ALA A 181 11.21 22.00 7.41
C ALA A 181 11.53 21.80 8.89
N TRP A 182 12.80 21.98 9.25
CA TRP A 182 13.25 21.99 10.64
C TRP A 182 13.43 23.41 11.15
N SER A 183 13.39 23.55 12.48
CA SER A 183 13.97 24.72 13.15
C SER A 183 15.48 24.53 13.26
N GLY A 184 16.27 25.46 12.73
CA GLY A 184 17.72 25.36 12.73
C GLY A 184 18.31 24.57 11.57
N ALA A 185 19.65 24.57 11.48
CA ALA A 185 20.40 23.79 10.50
C ALA A 185 20.55 22.31 10.92
N GLY A 186 20.89 21.44 9.95
CA GLY A 186 21.29 20.05 10.21
C GLY A 186 20.16 19.03 10.20
N GLY A 187 18.92 19.46 9.94
CA GLY A 187 17.80 18.58 9.54
C GLY A 187 17.80 18.31 8.04
N GLY A 188 17.04 17.32 7.58
CA GLY A 188 16.92 17.04 6.15
C GLY A 188 15.90 15.96 5.82
N ASN A 189 15.39 15.95 4.60
CA ASN A 189 14.45 14.93 4.11
C ASN A 189 15.06 14.16 2.96
N GLY A 190 14.50 13.00 2.63
CA GLY A 190 14.88 12.29 1.42
C GLY A 190 13.87 11.24 1.01
N LYS A 191 14.11 10.63 -0.15
CA LYS A 191 13.30 9.55 -0.70
C LYS A 191 14.20 8.44 -1.25
N GLU A 192 13.79 7.21 -1.01
CA GLU A 192 14.39 5.97 -1.52
C GLU A 192 13.70 5.53 -2.81
N PHE A 193 14.50 5.12 -3.80
CA PHE A 193 14.02 4.57 -5.06
C PHE A 193 14.67 3.21 -5.30
N VAL A 194 13.86 2.23 -5.69
CA VAL A 194 14.34 0.90 -6.11
C VAL A 194 14.00 0.71 -7.59
N PRO A 195 14.98 0.85 -8.50
CA PRO A 195 14.74 0.63 -9.92
C PRO A 195 14.07 -0.72 -10.24
N PRO A 196 13.12 -0.76 -11.19
CA PRO A 196 12.44 -2.00 -11.58
C PRO A 196 13.29 -2.89 -12.50
N GLN A 197 14.43 -2.40 -12.98
CA GLN A 197 15.41 -3.14 -13.76
C GLN A 197 16.80 -2.54 -13.56
N TYR A 198 17.83 -3.33 -13.85
CA TYR A 198 19.23 -2.92 -13.81
C TYR A 198 19.97 -3.41 -15.06
N PRO A 199 20.96 -2.66 -15.56
CA PRO A 199 21.31 -1.30 -15.14
C PRO A 199 20.24 -0.28 -15.54
N MET A 200 20.11 0.79 -14.76
CA MET A 200 19.23 1.92 -15.07
C MET A 200 19.99 3.23 -14.90
N THR A 201 19.78 4.16 -15.84
CA THR A 201 20.36 5.50 -15.78
C THR A 201 19.36 6.47 -15.17
N ILE A 202 19.79 7.31 -14.23
CA ILE A 202 19.02 8.38 -13.60
C ILE A 202 19.47 9.71 -14.19
N ASP A 203 18.76 10.25 -15.17
CA ASP A 203 19.21 11.43 -15.91
C ASP A 203 19.04 12.73 -15.11
N SER A 204 17.98 12.81 -14.30
CA SER A 204 17.69 13.98 -13.48
C SER A 204 16.80 13.64 -12.29
N VAL A 205 16.85 14.49 -11.26
CA VAL A 205 15.93 14.46 -10.13
C VAL A 205 15.10 15.73 -10.09
N LEU A 206 13.84 15.61 -9.71
CA LEU A 206 12.93 16.72 -9.52
C LEU A 206 12.47 16.74 -8.07
N VAL A 207 12.54 17.91 -7.43
CA VAL A 207 12.12 18.13 -6.05
C VAL A 207 11.12 19.29 -6.03
N THR A 208 9.98 19.11 -5.36
CA THR A 208 8.99 20.19 -5.22
C THR A 208 9.18 20.89 -3.89
N LEU A 209 9.39 22.21 -3.94
CA LEU A 209 9.79 23.01 -2.79
C LEU A 209 8.85 24.19 -2.57
N SER A 210 8.76 24.64 -1.32
CA SER A 210 8.17 25.92 -0.92
C SER A 210 9.16 26.72 -0.09
N SER A 211 9.20 28.04 -0.26
CA SER A 211 9.99 28.91 0.61
C SER A 211 9.41 30.32 0.74
N THR A 212 9.56 30.88 1.94
CA THR A 212 9.28 32.30 2.22
C THR A 212 10.50 33.19 2.03
N ASP A 213 11.69 32.62 1.89
CA ASP A 213 12.97 33.32 1.82
C ASP A 213 13.74 32.92 0.57
N ASN A 214 14.75 33.70 0.20
CA ASN A 214 15.71 33.29 -0.81
C ASN A 214 16.70 32.32 -0.17
N VAL A 215 16.76 31.08 -0.66
CA VAL A 215 17.59 30.05 -0.03
C VAL A 215 18.28 29.15 -1.07
N ASP A 216 19.48 28.71 -0.74
CA ASP A 216 20.19 27.66 -1.47
C ASP A 216 19.94 26.31 -0.79
N VAL A 217 19.51 25.32 -1.57
CA VAL A 217 19.10 24.01 -1.10
C VAL A 217 20.00 22.94 -1.71
N PRO A 218 20.86 22.29 -0.91
CA PRO A 218 21.67 21.19 -1.40
C PRO A 218 20.79 19.95 -1.59
N ILE A 219 20.83 19.37 -2.78
CA ILE A 219 20.23 18.09 -3.11
C ILE A 219 21.34 17.07 -3.27
N LEU A 220 21.15 15.92 -2.65
CA LEU A 220 22.10 14.84 -2.53
C LEU A 220 21.59 13.64 -3.32
N PHE A 221 22.47 13.02 -4.09
CA PHE A 221 22.26 11.72 -4.74
C PHE A 221 23.17 10.71 -4.08
N LEU A 222 22.58 9.70 -3.43
CA LEU A 222 23.25 8.81 -2.49
C LEU A 222 23.03 7.34 -2.86
N ASP A 223 24.02 6.50 -2.56
CA ASP A 223 23.95 5.05 -2.70
C ASP A 223 23.29 4.37 -1.47
N ASP A 224 22.94 3.09 -1.59
CA ASP A 224 22.33 2.28 -0.54
C ASP A 224 23.30 1.47 0.33
N ASP A 225 24.59 1.78 0.25
CA ASP A 225 25.67 1.11 0.99
C ASP A 225 25.82 1.54 2.47
N GLY A 226 24.85 2.30 2.99
CA GLY A 226 24.79 2.67 4.41
C GLY A 226 24.33 1.51 5.31
N PRO A 227 24.43 1.67 6.64
CA PRO A 227 24.03 0.64 7.59
C PRO A 227 22.58 0.13 7.38
N ASN A 228 22.43 -1.17 7.15
CA ASN A 228 21.15 -1.83 6.88
C ASN A 228 20.42 -1.32 5.62
N GLY A 229 21.15 -0.90 4.59
CA GLY A 229 20.57 -0.40 3.34
C GLY A 229 20.03 1.03 3.46
N SER A 230 20.53 1.81 4.43
CA SER A 230 20.23 3.24 4.54
C SER A 230 21.05 4.03 3.52
N PRO A 231 20.74 5.33 3.29
CA PRO A 231 21.63 6.18 2.50
C PRO A 231 23.07 6.15 3.04
N GLY A 232 24.04 5.99 2.15
CA GLY A 232 25.46 5.89 2.47
C GLY A 232 26.30 6.86 1.65
N THR A 233 27.07 6.34 0.69
CA THR A 233 28.01 7.09 -0.13
C THR A 233 27.30 8.19 -0.93
N LEU A 234 27.83 9.42 -0.84
CA LEU A 234 27.39 10.53 -1.67
C LEU A 234 27.98 10.38 -3.08
N LEU A 235 27.12 10.09 -4.05
CA LEU A 235 27.49 9.91 -5.45
C LEU A 235 27.59 11.24 -6.20
N TYR A 236 26.65 12.15 -5.92
CA TYR A 236 26.62 13.49 -6.49
C TYR A 236 25.84 14.45 -5.58
N ALA A 237 26.14 15.75 -5.66
CA ALA A 237 25.33 16.79 -5.05
C ALA A 237 25.33 18.03 -5.93
N ASP A 238 24.22 18.74 -5.90
CA ASP A 238 24.08 20.05 -6.53
C ASP A 238 23.18 20.93 -5.65
N THR A 239 23.13 22.23 -5.96
CA THR A 239 22.40 23.21 -5.17
C THR A 239 21.36 23.90 -6.02
N ILE A 240 20.11 23.94 -5.54
CA ILE A 240 19.04 24.73 -6.14
C ILE A 240 18.90 26.05 -5.38
N PHE A 241 18.86 27.16 -6.11
CA PHE A 241 18.38 28.43 -5.56
C PHE A 241 16.85 28.48 -5.61
N VAL A 242 16.22 28.63 -4.44
CA VAL A 242 14.77 28.76 -4.28
C VAL A 242 14.43 30.21 -3.92
N PRO A 243 13.69 30.94 -4.76
CA PRO A 243 13.28 32.31 -4.47
C PRO A 243 12.26 32.42 -3.32
N ALA A 244 12.27 33.56 -2.64
CA ALA A 244 11.24 33.93 -1.68
C ALA A 244 9.85 33.97 -2.33
N GLY A 245 8.85 33.40 -1.67
CA GLY A 245 7.47 33.32 -2.16
C GLY A 245 7.18 32.10 -3.05
N THR A 246 8.16 31.21 -3.22
CA THR A 246 7.96 29.92 -3.88
C THR A 246 6.93 29.09 -3.12
N SER A 247 5.92 28.57 -3.83
CA SER A 247 4.86 27.76 -3.24
C SER A 247 4.58 26.56 -4.13
N PHE A 248 5.04 25.39 -3.70
CA PHE A 248 4.76 24.11 -4.37
C PHE A 248 5.31 24.05 -5.81
N GLU A 249 6.51 24.60 -6.02
CA GLU A 249 7.13 24.66 -7.35
C GLU A 249 8.18 23.55 -7.52
N PRO A 250 8.22 22.89 -8.70
CA PRO A 250 9.21 21.86 -8.99
C PRO A 250 10.54 22.46 -9.45
N PHE A 251 11.63 21.91 -8.95
CA PHE A 251 13.00 22.24 -9.34
C PHE A 251 13.73 20.98 -9.80
N THR A 252 14.50 21.07 -10.88
CA THR A 252 15.18 19.91 -11.47
C THR A 252 16.69 20.09 -11.41
N ILE A 253 17.40 19.01 -11.04
CA ILE A 253 18.86 18.88 -11.15
C ILE A 253 19.17 17.75 -12.12
N SER A 254 20.10 17.98 -13.04
CA SER A 254 20.63 16.93 -13.91
C SER A 254 21.70 16.13 -13.17
N ILE A 255 21.67 14.80 -13.28
CA ILE A 255 22.73 13.96 -12.72
C ILE A 255 23.76 13.70 -13.83
N PRO A 256 25.04 14.03 -13.62
CA PRO A 256 26.04 13.93 -14.67
C PRO A 256 26.31 12.47 -15.07
N ALA A 257 26.63 12.29 -16.35
CA ALA A 257 27.08 11.00 -16.86
C ALA A 257 28.31 10.51 -16.09
N GLY A 258 28.33 9.22 -15.74
CA GLY A 258 29.44 8.56 -15.03
C GLY A 258 29.15 8.27 -13.55
N VAL A 259 28.20 8.97 -12.94
CA VAL A 259 27.70 8.68 -11.58
C VAL A 259 26.20 8.36 -11.55
N ASN A 260 25.53 8.53 -12.70
CA ASN A 260 24.09 8.39 -12.85
C ASN A 260 23.59 6.96 -13.13
N THR A 261 24.45 5.96 -13.12
CA THR A 261 24.08 4.58 -13.44
C THR A 261 23.96 3.74 -12.17
N ILE A 262 22.76 3.22 -11.91
CA ILE A 262 22.51 2.28 -10.82
C ILE A 262 22.53 0.86 -11.38
N THR A 263 23.35 0.00 -10.79
CA THR A 263 23.59 -1.37 -11.28
C THR A 263 22.98 -2.46 -10.42
N SER A 264 22.59 -2.12 -9.19
CA SER A 264 21.84 -2.95 -8.25
C SER A 264 21.33 -2.07 -7.11
N GLY A 265 20.40 -2.58 -6.30
CA GLY A 265 20.02 -1.94 -5.05
C GLY A 265 19.18 -0.67 -5.22
N ALA A 266 18.97 0.04 -4.12
CA ALA A 266 18.29 1.32 -4.11
C ALA A 266 19.26 2.47 -4.41
N PHE A 267 18.70 3.64 -4.69
CA PHE A 267 19.39 4.91 -4.55
C PHE A 267 18.51 5.89 -3.77
N PHE A 268 19.09 6.98 -3.30
CA PHE A 268 18.37 7.99 -2.54
C PHE A 268 18.59 9.38 -3.09
N VAL A 269 17.54 10.19 -2.98
CA VAL A 269 17.61 11.63 -3.21
C VAL A 269 17.30 12.31 -1.89
N GLY A 270 18.27 13.04 -1.35
CA GLY A 270 18.18 13.72 -0.07
C GLY A 270 18.30 15.23 -0.21
N MET A 271 17.90 15.96 0.82
CA MET A 271 18.17 17.38 0.99
C MET A 271 18.55 17.66 2.43
N ILE A 272 19.50 18.58 2.64
CA ILE A 272 19.93 19.00 3.98
C ILE A 272 19.68 20.49 4.16
N GLN A 273 19.04 20.85 5.26
CA GLN A 273 18.79 22.23 5.63
C GLN A 273 20.07 22.86 6.20
N LEU A 274 20.50 23.97 5.60
CA LEU A 274 21.77 24.63 5.93
C LEU A 274 21.65 25.78 6.95
N GLY A 275 20.44 26.20 7.32
CA GLY A 275 20.23 27.35 8.21
C GLY A 275 18.78 27.51 8.67
N ASP A 276 18.50 28.63 9.33
CA ASP A 276 17.16 29.02 9.79
C ASP A 276 16.23 29.44 8.62
N SER A 277 16.81 29.68 7.45
CA SER A 277 16.08 30.01 6.22
C SER A 277 15.48 28.75 5.61
N PHE A 278 14.15 28.72 5.51
CA PHE A 278 13.37 27.62 4.98
C PHE A 278 13.81 27.21 3.56
N PRO A 279 14.07 25.92 3.34
CA PRO A 279 13.36 25.25 2.26
C PRO A 279 12.42 24.23 2.85
N ARG A 280 11.18 24.23 2.37
CA ARG A 280 10.20 23.24 2.77
C ARG A 280 10.06 22.21 1.68
N LEU A 281 10.39 20.94 1.98
CA LEU A 281 10.06 19.86 1.08
C LEU A 281 8.56 19.65 1.06
N CYS A 282 7.96 19.75 -0.11
CA CYS A 282 6.54 19.53 -0.24
C CYS A 282 6.21 18.03 -0.11
N SER A 283 5.07 17.73 0.48
CA SER A 283 4.50 16.38 0.51
C SER A 283 3.00 16.39 0.24
N GLU A 284 2.48 15.25 -0.16
CA GLU A 284 1.04 15.01 -0.24
C GLU A 284 0.55 14.10 0.88
N THR A 285 -0.75 14.15 1.16
CA THR A 285 -1.41 13.41 2.25
C THR A 285 -2.51 12.47 1.76
N GLN A 286 -2.63 12.31 0.43
CA GLN A 286 -3.47 11.27 -0.12
C GLN A 286 -2.64 9.98 -0.18
N GLY A 287 -3.27 8.84 0.15
CA GLY A 287 -2.64 7.53 -0.01
C GLY A 287 -3.00 6.88 -1.36
N PRO A 288 -2.43 5.71 -1.70
CA PRO A 288 -1.48 4.94 -0.89
C PRO A 288 -0.15 5.68 -0.72
N PHE A 289 0.61 5.32 0.31
CA PHE A 289 1.93 5.89 0.59
C PHE A 289 3.00 4.82 0.33
N SER A 290 4.11 5.24 -0.27
CA SER A 290 5.22 4.37 -0.64
C SER A 290 5.97 3.88 0.59
N ARG A 291 5.91 4.60 1.71
CA ARG A 291 6.73 4.36 2.91
C ARG A 291 8.23 4.40 2.62
N ARG A 292 8.64 5.09 1.55
CA ARG A 292 10.02 5.24 1.08
C ARG A 292 10.63 6.59 1.43
N ASP A 293 9.95 7.37 2.26
CA ASP A 293 10.44 8.64 2.75
C ASP A 293 11.39 8.50 3.93
N TRP A 294 12.36 9.40 3.99
CA TRP A 294 13.45 9.45 4.96
C TRP A 294 13.60 10.84 5.56
N GLU A 295 14.14 10.87 6.78
CA GLU A 295 14.52 12.07 7.52
C GLU A 295 15.99 11.95 7.95
N PHE A 296 16.65 13.10 8.04
CA PHE A 296 17.99 13.26 8.54
C PHE A 296 17.95 14.12 9.81
N THR A 297 18.45 13.56 10.90
CA THR A 297 18.58 14.25 12.21
C THR A 297 19.94 13.95 12.83
N GLY A 298 21.00 14.10 12.03
CA GLY A 298 22.35 13.63 12.34
C GLY A 298 22.64 12.22 11.82
N ALA A 299 21.61 11.43 11.54
CA ALA A 299 21.66 10.19 10.77
C ALA A 299 20.37 10.04 9.94
N TRP A 300 20.45 9.29 8.84
CA TRP A 300 19.30 8.94 8.03
C TRP A 300 18.45 7.87 8.71
N VAL A 301 17.15 8.15 8.84
CA VAL A 301 16.15 7.23 9.36
C VAL A 301 14.88 7.28 8.51
N PRO A 302 14.07 6.21 8.47
CA PRO A 302 12.77 6.28 7.82
C PRO A 302 11.92 7.41 8.41
N SER A 303 11.20 8.14 7.54
CA SER A 303 10.32 9.23 7.95
C SER A 303 9.33 8.76 9.00
N ARG A 304 9.09 9.61 10.01
CA ARG A 304 8.12 9.30 11.07
C ARG A 304 6.68 9.35 10.55
N ASN A 305 6.46 10.03 9.43
CA ASN A 305 5.15 10.23 8.78
C ASN A 305 4.99 9.42 7.49
N LYS A 306 5.86 8.42 7.26
CA LYS A 306 5.86 7.57 6.06
C LYS A 306 4.52 6.83 5.77
N ASP A 307 3.61 6.79 6.73
CA ASP A 307 2.28 6.16 6.62
C ASP A 307 1.15 7.20 6.43
N THR A 308 1.46 8.51 6.40
CA THR A 308 0.50 9.61 6.26
C THR A 308 0.90 10.68 5.24
N ASP A 309 2.17 10.70 4.84
CA ASP A 309 2.75 11.69 3.94
C ASP A 309 3.62 11.01 2.87
N GLU A 310 3.69 11.61 1.69
CA GLU A 310 4.60 11.25 0.61
C GLU A 310 5.35 12.49 0.10
N PHE A 311 6.68 12.54 0.27
CA PHE A 311 7.49 13.66 -0.22
C PHE A 311 7.47 13.74 -1.75
N LEU A 312 7.46 14.95 -2.28
CA LEU A 312 7.43 15.19 -3.72
C LEU A 312 8.85 15.24 -4.28
N ILE A 313 9.42 14.05 -4.46
CA ILE A 313 10.71 13.82 -5.10
C ILE A 313 10.53 12.77 -6.19
N ARG A 314 11.03 13.06 -7.40
CA ARG A 314 10.96 12.19 -8.57
C ARG A 314 12.33 11.99 -9.19
N ALA A 315 12.52 10.87 -9.86
CA ALA A 315 13.74 10.58 -10.62
C ALA A 315 13.39 10.23 -12.06
N TYR A 316 13.94 10.94 -13.03
CA TYR A 316 13.76 10.64 -14.45
C TYR A 316 14.79 9.62 -14.89
N THR A 317 14.35 8.61 -15.63
CA THR A 317 15.17 7.46 -15.98
C THR A 317 15.19 7.20 -17.47
N SER A 318 16.29 6.61 -17.92
CA SER A 318 16.44 6.08 -19.27
C SER A 318 17.05 4.68 -19.25
N THR A 319 16.77 3.91 -20.31
CA THR A 319 17.38 2.60 -20.52
C THR A 319 18.82 2.76 -20.97
N ALA A 320 19.73 2.05 -20.31
CA ALA A 320 21.10 1.90 -20.76
C ALA A 320 21.16 0.92 -21.96
N GLY A 321 20.72 1.35 -23.16
CA GLY A 321 20.79 0.57 -24.41
C GLY A 321 19.60 -0.37 -24.71
N ILE A 322 19.45 -0.73 -26.00
CA ILE A 322 18.20 -1.09 -26.71
C ILE A 322 17.58 -2.44 -26.28
N ASN A 323 16.25 -2.50 -26.11
CA ASN A 323 15.47 -3.74 -26.24
C ASN A 323 14.18 -3.53 -27.06
N GLU A 324 13.97 -4.43 -28.03
CA GLU A 324 12.73 -4.59 -28.80
C GLU A 324 11.71 -5.40 -27.97
N GLY A 325 10.60 -4.78 -27.58
CA GLY A 325 9.48 -5.47 -26.94
C GLY A 325 8.39 -5.82 -27.95
N LYS A 326 8.35 -7.08 -28.41
CA LYS A 326 7.15 -7.65 -29.05
C LYS A 326 6.05 -7.80 -27.99
N PHE A 327 4.91 -7.17 -28.20
CA PHE A 327 3.72 -7.30 -27.36
C PHE A 327 2.89 -8.51 -27.81
N GLU A 328 2.63 -9.45 -26.90
CA GLU A 328 1.52 -10.40 -27.04
C GLU A 328 0.41 -10.14 -26.01
N THR A 329 -0.83 -10.27 -26.49
CA THR A 329 -2.10 -9.99 -25.81
C THR A 329 -2.40 -10.92 -24.63
N LYS A 330 -2.82 -10.35 -23.49
CA LYS A 330 -3.12 -11.05 -22.22
C LYS A 330 -4.49 -11.73 -22.21
N SER A 331 -4.57 -12.85 -21.49
CA SER A 331 -5.80 -13.58 -21.12
C SER A 331 -6.26 -13.17 -19.72
N PHE A 332 -7.56 -12.95 -19.51
CA PHE A 332 -8.16 -12.68 -18.19
C PHE A 332 -8.36 -14.00 -17.40
N ALA A 333 -8.74 -13.96 -16.11
CA ALA A 333 -9.19 -15.13 -15.34
C ALA A 333 -10.71 -15.07 -15.08
N LEU A 334 -11.35 -16.22 -14.82
CA LEU A 334 -12.79 -16.25 -14.49
C LEU A 334 -13.01 -15.74 -13.06
N ALA A 335 -13.70 -14.60 -12.90
CA ALA A 335 -13.96 -14.01 -11.59
C ALA A 335 -15.39 -13.44 -11.48
N LEU A 336 -15.93 -13.44 -10.26
CA LEU A 336 -17.15 -12.74 -9.87
C LEU A 336 -16.78 -11.80 -8.72
N LEU A 337 -17.04 -10.51 -8.85
CA LEU A 337 -16.58 -9.48 -7.90
C LEU A 337 -17.65 -9.15 -6.85
N PRO A 338 -17.25 -8.69 -5.64
CA PRO A 338 -18.19 -8.16 -4.67
C PRO A 338 -18.85 -6.88 -5.21
N ILE A 339 -20.10 -6.64 -4.81
CA ILE A 339 -20.77 -5.38 -5.12
C ILE A 339 -20.38 -4.34 -4.06
N HIS A 340 -20.20 -3.09 -4.48
CA HIS A 340 -20.01 -1.95 -3.58
C HIS A 340 -20.97 -0.82 -3.97
N PRO A 341 -21.71 -0.23 -3.00
CA PRO A 341 -21.80 -0.64 -1.60
C PRO A 341 -22.56 -1.98 -1.41
N ASN A 342 -22.27 -2.71 -0.32
CA ASN A 342 -23.05 -3.86 0.15
C ASN A 342 -23.18 -3.76 1.68
N PRO A 343 -24.37 -3.49 2.24
CA PRO A 343 -25.67 -3.45 1.56
C PRO A 343 -25.85 -2.27 0.59
N PHE A 344 -26.73 -2.39 -0.41
CA PHE A 344 -27.08 -1.31 -1.35
C PHE A 344 -28.55 -0.91 -1.27
N LYS A 345 -28.86 0.31 -1.73
CA LYS A 345 -30.20 0.87 -1.84
C LYS A 345 -30.50 1.20 -3.31
N GLY A 346 -31.58 0.65 -3.86
CA GLY A 346 -32.03 0.94 -5.22
C GLY A 346 -31.37 0.05 -6.30
N ASN A 347 -30.15 0.37 -6.72
CA ASN A 347 -29.43 -0.43 -7.71
C ASN A 347 -27.96 -0.62 -7.33
N THR A 348 -27.33 -1.62 -7.93
CA THR A 348 -25.91 -1.92 -7.78
C THR A 348 -25.36 -2.49 -9.08
N ARG A 349 -24.04 -2.50 -9.24
CA ARG A 349 -23.36 -3.12 -10.37
C ARG A 349 -22.69 -4.42 -9.92
N ILE A 350 -22.95 -5.48 -10.67
CA ILE A 350 -22.28 -6.76 -10.53
C ILE A 350 -21.23 -6.85 -11.64
N HIS A 351 -19.98 -7.00 -11.23
CA HIS A 351 -18.86 -7.15 -12.15
C HIS A 351 -18.39 -8.60 -12.20
N TYR A 352 -18.01 -9.06 -13.39
CA TYR A 352 -17.43 -10.38 -13.59
C TYR A 352 -16.43 -10.35 -14.75
N ALA A 353 -15.43 -11.23 -14.71
CA ALA A 353 -14.38 -11.33 -15.73
C ALA A 353 -14.40 -12.69 -16.42
N LEU A 354 -14.14 -12.72 -17.72
CA LEU A 354 -14.12 -13.92 -18.55
C LEU A 354 -12.73 -14.14 -19.17
N PRO A 355 -12.12 -15.32 -18.98
CA PRO A 355 -10.78 -15.62 -19.47
C PRO A 355 -10.67 -15.78 -20.99
N SER A 356 -11.79 -16.16 -21.60
CA SER A 356 -11.98 -16.39 -23.02
C SER A 356 -13.45 -16.10 -23.36
N ASP A 357 -13.78 -15.96 -24.63
CA ASP A 357 -15.17 -15.95 -25.10
C ASP A 357 -15.91 -17.17 -24.55
N ALA A 358 -17.09 -16.97 -23.93
CA ALA A 358 -17.82 -18.05 -23.28
C ALA A 358 -19.33 -17.77 -23.19
N ASN A 359 -20.11 -18.85 -23.07
CA ASN A 359 -21.52 -18.74 -22.69
C ASN A 359 -21.64 -18.56 -21.17
N VAL A 360 -22.29 -17.49 -20.75
CA VAL A 360 -22.39 -17.02 -19.38
C VAL A 360 -23.84 -17.01 -18.92
N SER A 361 -24.08 -17.48 -17.71
CA SER A 361 -25.34 -17.28 -16.99
C SER A 361 -25.08 -16.60 -15.64
N LEU A 362 -25.57 -15.37 -15.47
CA LEU A 362 -25.53 -14.64 -14.22
C LEU A 362 -26.95 -14.49 -13.67
N LYS A 363 -27.19 -15.09 -12.50
CA LYS A 363 -28.52 -15.21 -11.89
C LYS A 363 -28.49 -14.79 -10.42
N VAL A 364 -29.62 -14.27 -9.93
CA VAL A 364 -29.84 -13.90 -8.52
C VAL A 364 -30.80 -14.91 -7.90
N TYR A 365 -30.54 -15.27 -6.64
CA TYR A 365 -31.25 -16.28 -5.86
C TYR A 365 -31.63 -15.75 -4.47
N ASN A 366 -32.75 -16.21 -3.95
CA ASN A 366 -33.14 -15.97 -2.55
C ASN A 366 -32.45 -16.97 -1.59
N LEU A 367 -32.70 -16.82 -0.28
CA LEU A 367 -32.17 -17.70 0.78
C LEU A 367 -32.56 -19.18 0.61
N LEU A 368 -33.68 -19.48 -0.06
CA LEU A 368 -34.14 -20.85 -0.33
C LEU A 368 -33.50 -21.44 -1.60
N GLY A 369 -32.59 -20.71 -2.25
CA GLY A 369 -31.95 -21.12 -3.50
C GLY A 369 -32.88 -21.03 -4.72
N GLN A 370 -34.03 -20.36 -4.60
CA GLN A 370 -34.93 -20.12 -5.73
C GLN A 370 -34.39 -18.96 -6.57
N GLU A 371 -34.36 -19.14 -7.89
CA GLU A 371 -33.98 -18.09 -8.83
C GLU A 371 -35.02 -16.96 -8.77
N VAL A 372 -34.56 -15.73 -8.51
CA VAL A 372 -35.41 -14.54 -8.49
C VAL A 372 -35.29 -13.71 -9.76
N ARG A 373 -34.12 -13.76 -10.42
CA ARG A 373 -33.86 -13.04 -11.68
C ARG A 373 -32.64 -13.57 -12.42
N THR A 374 -32.75 -13.67 -13.74
CA THR A 374 -31.59 -13.79 -14.64
C THR A 374 -31.15 -12.40 -15.10
N LEU A 375 -29.86 -12.08 -14.95
CA LEU A 375 -29.26 -10.80 -15.35
C LEU A 375 -28.52 -10.90 -16.68
N VAL A 376 -27.84 -12.03 -16.91
CA VAL A 376 -27.12 -12.33 -18.16
C VAL A 376 -27.38 -13.79 -18.51
N ASN A 377 -27.65 -14.08 -19.77
CA ASN A 377 -27.75 -15.43 -20.29
C ASN A 377 -27.41 -15.44 -21.80
N GLY A 378 -26.14 -15.66 -22.13
CA GLY A 378 -25.69 -15.56 -23.52
C GLY A 378 -24.18 -15.67 -23.69
N ASN A 379 -23.71 -15.53 -24.93
CA ASN A 379 -22.28 -15.52 -25.24
C ASN A 379 -21.71 -14.12 -25.01
N GLU A 380 -20.63 -14.05 -24.24
CA GLU A 380 -19.90 -12.83 -23.91
C GLU A 380 -18.43 -12.99 -24.31
N LYS A 381 -17.80 -11.87 -24.68
CA LYS A 381 -16.38 -11.84 -25.09
C LYS A 381 -15.43 -11.95 -23.88
N SER A 382 -14.20 -12.42 -24.10
CA SER A 382 -13.16 -12.33 -23.07
C SER A 382 -12.98 -10.89 -22.58
N GLY A 383 -12.86 -10.68 -21.27
CA GLY A 383 -12.78 -9.34 -20.69
C GLY A 383 -13.62 -9.15 -19.44
N ILE A 384 -13.65 -7.91 -18.95
CA ILE A 384 -14.43 -7.50 -17.78
C ILE A 384 -15.82 -7.03 -18.24
N HIS A 385 -16.84 -7.51 -17.55
CA HIS A 385 -18.25 -7.22 -17.79
C HIS A 385 -18.88 -6.58 -16.56
N SER A 386 -19.88 -5.73 -16.79
CA SER A 386 -20.63 -5.02 -15.75
C SER A 386 -22.11 -5.11 -16.07
N VAL A 387 -22.92 -5.62 -15.13
CA VAL A 387 -24.38 -5.62 -15.23
C VAL A 387 -25.01 -4.88 -14.06
N THR A 388 -26.05 -4.09 -14.33
CA THR A 388 -26.81 -3.39 -13.29
C THR A 388 -27.93 -4.28 -12.75
N PHE A 389 -28.05 -4.36 -11.42
CA PHE A 389 -29.15 -5.00 -10.73
C PHE A 389 -29.94 -3.97 -9.92
N ASP A 390 -31.23 -3.80 -10.22
CA ASP A 390 -32.12 -2.78 -9.63
C ASP A 390 -33.05 -3.32 -8.54
N ALA A 391 -32.66 -4.43 -7.88
CA ALA A 391 -33.42 -5.05 -6.80
C ALA A 391 -34.87 -5.43 -7.17
N LYS A 392 -35.12 -5.81 -8.43
CA LYS A 392 -36.42 -6.34 -8.88
C LYS A 392 -36.32 -7.80 -9.31
N ASP A 393 -37.42 -8.53 -9.14
CA ASP A 393 -37.60 -9.88 -9.70
C ASP A 393 -37.84 -9.85 -11.22
N SER A 394 -37.98 -11.02 -11.84
CA SER A 394 -38.29 -11.16 -13.28
C SER A 394 -39.63 -10.55 -13.70
N ASN A 395 -40.55 -10.29 -12.77
CA ASN A 395 -41.86 -9.66 -13.04
C ASN A 395 -41.82 -8.14 -12.86
N GLY A 396 -40.65 -7.56 -12.52
CA GLY A 396 -40.50 -6.13 -12.27
C GLY A 396 -40.95 -5.69 -10.87
N ASN A 397 -41.29 -6.62 -9.98
CA ASN A 397 -41.64 -6.30 -8.60
C ASN A 397 -40.39 -6.06 -7.78
N LYS A 398 -40.44 -5.10 -6.85
CA LYS A 398 -39.33 -4.85 -5.91
C LYS A 398 -39.14 -6.05 -4.99
N LEU A 399 -37.91 -6.52 -4.86
CA LEU A 399 -37.53 -7.54 -3.91
C LEU A 399 -37.58 -6.97 -2.48
N PRO A 400 -37.99 -7.77 -1.48
CA PRO A 400 -37.89 -7.41 -0.08
C PRO A 400 -36.45 -7.07 0.35
N GLN A 401 -36.32 -6.30 1.44
CA GLN A 401 -35.03 -6.13 2.10
C GLN A 401 -34.56 -7.49 2.65
N GLY A 402 -33.26 -7.76 2.57
CA GLY A 402 -32.73 -9.04 3.04
C GLY A 402 -31.50 -9.50 2.26
N ILE A 403 -31.09 -10.74 2.54
CA ILE A 403 -29.92 -11.39 1.96
C ILE A 403 -30.34 -12.17 0.71
N TYR A 404 -29.55 -12.01 -0.33
CA TYR A 404 -29.67 -12.73 -1.60
C TYR A 404 -28.28 -13.19 -2.05
N PHE A 405 -28.26 -14.07 -3.04
CA PHE A 405 -27.03 -14.54 -3.66
C PHE A 405 -27.07 -14.28 -5.16
N TYR A 406 -25.92 -14.04 -5.76
CA TYR A 406 -25.78 -14.01 -7.20
C TYR A 406 -24.72 -15.01 -7.60
N ARG A 407 -25.00 -15.74 -8.68
CA ARG A 407 -24.18 -16.82 -9.18
C ARG A 407 -23.88 -16.60 -10.65
N LEU A 408 -22.59 -16.59 -10.96
CA LEU A 408 -22.06 -16.63 -12.31
C LEU A 408 -21.77 -18.08 -12.68
N THR A 409 -22.26 -18.54 -13.82
CA THR A 409 -21.99 -19.88 -14.36
C THR A 409 -21.37 -19.73 -15.74
N VAL A 410 -20.20 -20.35 -15.93
CA VAL A 410 -19.46 -20.37 -17.20
C VAL A 410 -19.00 -21.81 -17.45
N GLY A 411 -19.61 -22.48 -18.43
CA GLY A 411 -19.41 -23.90 -18.66
C GLY A 411 -19.72 -24.74 -17.41
N LYS A 412 -18.72 -25.47 -16.90
CA LYS A 412 -18.86 -26.30 -15.67
C LYS A 412 -18.52 -25.57 -14.37
N ARG A 413 -18.05 -24.32 -14.43
CA ARG A 413 -17.64 -23.55 -13.26
C ARG A 413 -18.77 -22.65 -12.80
N SER A 414 -18.94 -22.52 -11.48
CA SER A 414 -19.84 -21.52 -10.90
C SER A 414 -19.19 -20.79 -9.73
N LEU A 415 -19.39 -19.47 -9.69
CA LEU A 415 -18.94 -18.59 -8.61
C LEU A 415 -20.18 -17.95 -7.98
N THR A 416 -20.28 -17.95 -6.66
CA THR A 416 -21.43 -17.41 -5.93
C THR A 416 -20.97 -16.39 -4.90
N ARG A 417 -21.70 -15.27 -4.79
CA ARG A 417 -21.46 -14.23 -3.79
C ARG A 417 -22.77 -13.74 -3.18
N LYS A 418 -22.66 -13.14 -1.99
CA LYS A 418 -23.78 -12.61 -1.21
C LYS A 418 -24.00 -11.12 -1.52
N LEU A 419 -25.26 -10.70 -1.63
CA LEU A 419 -25.67 -9.28 -1.65
C LEU A 419 -26.78 -9.03 -0.63
N THR A 420 -26.82 -7.82 -0.08
CA THR A 420 -27.81 -7.38 0.91
C THR A 420 -28.56 -6.15 0.39
N ILE A 421 -29.88 -6.21 0.37
CA ILE A 421 -30.76 -5.12 -0.08
C ILE A 421 -31.28 -4.33 1.12
N LEU A 422 -31.12 -3.01 1.09
CA LEU A 422 -31.73 -2.05 2.04
C LEU A 422 -32.80 -1.18 1.38
N ARG A 423 -33.68 -0.61 2.22
CA ARG A 423 -34.71 0.35 1.80
C ARG A 423 -34.26 1.79 1.78
#